data_AF-A0A843CA76-F1
#
_entry.id   AF-A0A843CA76-F1
#
_cell.length_a   1.000
_cell.length_b   1.000
_cell.length_c   1.000
_cell.angle_alpha   90.00
_cell.angle_beta   90.00
_cell.angle_gamma   90.00
#
_symmetry.space_group_name_H-M   'P 1'
#
loop_
_entity.id
_entity.type
_entity.pdbx_description
1 polymer ?
#
loop_
_entity_poly.entity_id
_entity_poly.type
_entity_poly.pdbx_seq_one_letter_code
_entity_poly.pdbx_strand_id
1 'polypeptide(L)'
;MKLHFDDFIYGSIDGAVTTFAIVAGVVGASLSPEIILILGFSNLFADGFSMAAANYQASKARNQFIEMKRKQEEWEIDNLAEQEKDEIREIYKKKGFKDELLEEIVRIITSRRKVWLDTMMKEELGLIEDEKGPLDSSVSTFVGFNLIGLIPLIPFMIFIFMGISANSEAFVYSTISVMASFFLVGMIKGKIVKKSKIRSGFYTLIIGGIASLVAYFVGYGLNFLVQ
;
A
#
# COMPACT_ATOMS: atom_id res chain seq x y z
N MET A 1 0.21 18.28 -4.59
CA MET A 1 0.29 16.82 -4.60
C MET A 1 1.24 16.40 -3.49
N LYS A 2 0.76 15.69 -2.46
CA LYS A 2 1.59 15.20 -1.36
C LYS A 2 1.86 13.72 -1.58
N LEU A 3 3.13 13.30 -1.49
CA LEU A 3 3.47 11.88 -1.50
C LEU A 3 3.17 11.27 -0.13
N HIS A 4 2.15 10.41 -0.06
CA HIS A 4 1.87 9.55 1.08
C HIS A 4 2.88 8.41 1.17
N PHE A 5 3.51 8.29 2.33
CA PHE A 5 4.65 7.40 2.54
C PHE A 5 4.27 5.92 2.55
N ASP A 6 3.16 5.57 3.18
CA ASP A 6 2.64 4.20 3.24
C ASP A 6 2.26 3.69 1.86
N ASP A 7 1.54 4.50 1.08
CA ASP A 7 1.20 4.19 -0.33
C ASP A 7 2.47 4.02 -1.20
N PHE A 8 3.47 4.87 -0.98
CA PHE A 8 4.76 4.79 -1.68
C PHE A 8 5.52 3.51 -1.32
N ILE A 9 5.60 3.14 -0.04
CA ILE A 9 6.27 1.91 0.40
C ILE A 9 5.53 0.68 -0.12
N TYR A 10 4.20 0.70 -0.06
CA TYR A 10 3.36 -0.37 -0.57
C TYR A 10 3.63 -0.61 -2.07
N GLY A 11 3.56 0.45 -2.89
CA GLY A 11 3.90 0.38 -4.31
C GLY A 11 5.36 -0.05 -4.54
N SER A 12 6.31 0.51 -3.77
CA SER A 12 7.75 0.20 -3.90
C SER A 12 8.07 -1.28 -3.72
N ILE A 13 7.51 -1.91 -2.67
CA ILE A 13 7.75 -3.33 -2.39
C ILE A 13 7.13 -4.17 -3.51
N ASP A 14 5.88 -3.87 -3.88
CA ASP A 14 5.16 -4.67 -4.87
C ASP A 14 5.79 -4.56 -6.26
N GLY A 15 6.15 -3.36 -6.70
CA GLY A 15 6.79 -3.13 -8.00
C GLY A 15 8.14 -3.85 -8.12
N ALA A 16 8.93 -3.88 -7.06
CA ALA A 16 10.18 -4.64 -7.03
C ALA A 16 9.96 -6.15 -7.06
N VAL A 17 8.99 -6.67 -6.30
CA VAL A 17 8.67 -8.10 -6.27
C VAL A 17 8.13 -8.57 -7.63
N THR A 18 7.10 -7.90 -8.15
CA THR A 18 6.42 -8.29 -9.39
C THR A 18 7.33 -8.19 -10.60
N THR A 19 8.12 -7.11 -10.70
CA THR A 19 9.05 -6.96 -11.82
C THR A 19 10.20 -7.96 -11.74
N PHE A 20 10.74 -8.20 -10.53
CA PHE A 20 11.75 -9.25 -10.37
C PHE A 20 11.18 -10.64 -10.64
N ALA A 21 9.91 -10.90 -10.29
CA ALA A 21 9.27 -12.18 -10.58
C ALA A 21 9.24 -12.46 -12.10
N ILE A 22 8.97 -11.46 -12.92
CA ILE A 22 9.07 -11.58 -14.39
C ILE A 22 10.51 -11.84 -14.82
N VAL A 23 11.48 -11.06 -14.33
CA VAL A 23 12.90 -11.28 -14.63
C VAL A 23 13.31 -12.72 -14.30
N ALA A 24 13.00 -13.19 -13.10
CA ALA A 24 13.34 -14.52 -12.63
C ALA A 24 12.64 -15.63 -13.41
N GLY A 25 11.37 -15.43 -13.78
CA GLY A 25 10.61 -16.37 -14.59
C GLY A 25 11.16 -16.50 -16.02
N VAL A 26 11.47 -15.38 -16.66
CA VAL A 26 12.03 -15.34 -18.02
C VAL A 26 13.45 -15.94 -18.04
N VAL A 27 14.27 -15.66 -17.02
CA VAL A 27 15.59 -16.31 -16.86
C VAL A 27 15.47 -17.80 -16.58
N GLY A 28 14.55 -18.23 -15.70
CA GLY A 28 14.29 -19.65 -15.43
C GLY A 28 13.79 -20.42 -16.68
N ALA A 29 13.08 -19.72 -17.57
CA ALA A 29 12.68 -20.23 -18.88
C ALA A 29 13.80 -20.17 -19.95
N SER A 30 15.00 -19.70 -19.61
CA SER A 30 16.14 -19.54 -20.55
C SER A 30 15.82 -18.67 -21.78
N LEU A 31 14.99 -17.65 -21.60
CA LEU A 31 14.60 -16.72 -22.66
C LEU A 31 15.60 -15.55 -22.79
N SER A 32 15.51 -14.82 -23.91
CA SER A 32 16.50 -13.77 -24.20
C SER A 32 16.32 -12.51 -23.34
N PRO A 33 17.40 -11.76 -23.10
CA PRO A 33 17.37 -10.49 -22.34
C PRO A 33 16.43 -9.43 -22.91
N GLU A 34 16.21 -9.42 -24.23
CA GLU A 34 15.27 -8.53 -24.89
C GLU A 34 13.84 -8.83 -24.45
N ILE A 35 13.49 -10.11 -24.28
CA ILE A 35 12.19 -10.54 -23.75
C ILE A 35 12.03 -10.07 -22.30
N ILE A 36 13.09 -10.12 -21.48
CA ILE A 36 13.08 -9.60 -20.11
C ILE A 36 12.71 -8.11 -20.10
N LEU A 37 13.34 -7.30 -20.97
CA LEU A 37 13.04 -5.88 -21.02
C LEU A 37 11.63 -5.61 -21.55
N ILE A 38 11.21 -6.26 -22.63
CA ILE A 38 9.87 -6.04 -23.20
C ILE A 38 8.79 -6.40 -22.18
N LEU A 39 8.85 -7.60 -21.59
CA LEU A 39 7.87 -8.04 -20.60
C LEU A 39 7.99 -7.25 -19.30
N GLY A 40 9.20 -6.99 -18.83
CA GLY A 40 9.48 -6.24 -17.62
C GLY A 40 8.92 -4.82 -17.67
N PHE A 41 9.22 -4.05 -18.72
CA PHE A 41 8.70 -2.69 -18.87
C PHE A 41 7.19 -2.67 -19.11
N SER A 42 6.68 -3.57 -19.95
CA SER A 42 5.24 -3.64 -20.23
C SER A 42 4.46 -3.92 -18.94
N ASN A 43 4.90 -4.90 -18.17
CA ASN A 43 4.28 -5.25 -16.91
C ASN A 43 4.44 -4.14 -15.87
N LEU A 44 5.63 -3.58 -15.73
CA LEU A 44 5.90 -2.53 -14.74
C LEU A 44 4.95 -1.35 -14.87
N PHE A 45 4.78 -0.82 -16.09
CA PHE A 45 3.89 0.32 -16.31
C PHE A 45 2.41 -0.06 -16.28
N ALA A 46 2.05 -1.23 -16.82
CA ALA A 46 0.65 -1.70 -16.81
C ALA A 46 0.16 -2.01 -15.39
N ASP A 47 0.92 -2.81 -14.63
CA ASP A 47 0.59 -3.15 -13.25
C ASP A 47 0.68 -1.92 -12.35
N GLY A 48 1.72 -1.10 -12.51
CA GLY A 48 1.85 0.14 -11.76
C GLY A 48 0.64 1.05 -11.95
N PHE A 49 0.16 1.22 -13.19
CA PHE A 49 -1.04 1.99 -13.49
C PHE A 49 -2.30 1.34 -12.90
N SER A 50 -2.46 0.03 -13.09
CA SER A 50 -3.59 -0.74 -12.55
C SER A 50 -3.69 -0.61 -11.03
N MET A 51 -2.56 -0.77 -10.33
CA MET A 51 -2.46 -0.66 -8.88
C MET A 51 -2.75 0.76 -8.40
N ALA A 52 -2.23 1.77 -9.09
CA ALA A 52 -2.53 3.17 -8.79
C ALA A 52 -4.01 3.50 -8.98
N ALA A 53 -4.62 3.02 -10.06
CA ALA A 53 -6.05 3.18 -10.32
C ALA A 53 -6.89 2.44 -9.27
N ALA A 54 -6.49 1.24 -8.86
CA ALA A 54 -7.16 0.50 -7.79
C ALA A 54 -7.09 1.26 -6.45
N ASN A 55 -5.93 1.81 -6.09
CA ASN A 55 -5.78 2.60 -4.87
C ASN A 55 -6.61 3.90 -4.93
N TYR A 56 -6.66 4.56 -6.09
CA TYR A 56 -7.54 5.71 -6.31
C TYR A 56 -9.01 5.36 -6.04
N GLN A 57 -9.50 4.27 -6.64
CA GLN A 57 -10.89 3.86 -6.49
C GLN A 57 -11.21 3.43 -5.05
N ALA A 58 -10.29 2.72 -4.39
CA ALA A 58 -10.44 2.32 -3.00
C ALA A 58 -10.52 3.54 -2.07
N SER A 59 -9.61 4.50 -2.22
CA SER A 59 -9.61 5.75 -1.45
C SER A 59 -10.86 6.59 -1.73
N LYS A 60 -11.27 6.72 -3.00
CA LYS A 60 -12.49 7.43 -3.37
C LYS A 60 -13.75 6.78 -2.79
N ALA A 61 -13.87 5.46 -2.89
CA ALA A 61 -14.99 4.71 -2.35
C ALA A 61 -15.06 4.85 -0.82
N ARG A 62 -13.91 4.85 -0.14
CA ARG A 62 -13.83 5.09 1.31
C ARG A 62 -14.34 6.50 1.67
N ASN A 63 -13.94 7.52 0.93
CA ASN A 63 -14.41 8.90 1.15
C ASN A 63 -15.92 9.03 0.91
N GLN A 64 -16.43 8.42 -0.17
CA GLN A 64 -17.87 8.39 -0.45
C GLN A 64 -18.65 7.65 0.63
N PHE A 65 -18.10 6.56 1.19
CA PHE A 65 -18.71 5.84 2.29
C PHE A 65 -18.78 6.68 3.57
N ILE A 66 -17.70 7.40 3.91
CA ILE A 66 -17.66 8.32 5.07
C ILE A 66 -18.68 9.44 4.87
N GLU A 67 -18.73 10.05 3.68
CA GLU A 67 -19.69 11.12 3.39
C GLU A 67 -21.15 10.63 3.47
N MET A 68 -21.43 9.44 2.94
CA MET A 68 -22.75 8.80 3.05
C MET A 68 -23.14 8.61 4.52
N LYS A 69 -22.23 8.06 5.33
CA LYS A 69 -22.48 7.85 6.77
C LYS A 69 -22.66 9.14 7.53
N ARG A 70 -21.89 10.18 7.21
CA ARG A 70 -22.06 11.50 7.80
C ARG A 70 -23.45 12.09 7.53
N LYS A 71 -23.97 11.94 6.31
CA LYS A 71 -25.33 12.38 5.96
C LYS A 71 -26.42 11.57 6.65
N GLN A 72 -26.19 10.27 6.83
CA GLN A 72 -27.09 9.41 7.59
C GLN A 72 -27.17 9.88 9.04
N GLU A 73 -26.02 10.06 9.68
CA GLU A 73 -25.88 10.52 11.05
C GLU A 73 -26.50 11.92 11.27
N GLU A 74 -26.30 12.83 10.31
CA GLU A 74 -26.94 14.15 10.32
C GLU A 74 -28.47 14.06 10.30
N TRP A 75 -29.02 13.09 9.58
CA TRP A 75 -30.46 12.84 9.54
C TRP A 75 -30.95 12.20 10.84
N GLU A 76 -30.20 11.25 11.41
CA GLU A 76 -30.53 10.59 12.68
C GLU A 76 -30.55 11.60 13.84
N ILE A 77 -29.56 12.49 13.93
CA ILE A 77 -29.54 13.60 14.91
C ILE A 77 -30.78 14.51 14.79
N ASP A 78 -31.25 14.76 13.56
CA ASP A 78 -32.40 15.65 13.32
C ASP A 78 -33.76 14.99 13.56
N ASN A 79 -33.87 13.69 13.36
CA ASN A 79 -35.15 12.97 13.37
C ASN A 79 -35.31 12.05 14.58
N LEU A 80 -34.20 11.59 15.17
CA LEU A 80 -34.12 10.57 16.22
C LEU A 80 -33.27 11.06 17.42
N ALA A 81 -33.29 12.36 17.70
CA ALA A 81 -32.40 13.03 18.66
C ALA A 81 -32.29 12.37 20.06
N GLU A 82 -33.38 11.82 20.61
CA GLU A 82 -33.32 11.14 21.92
C GLU A 82 -32.61 9.78 21.84
N GLN A 83 -32.79 9.04 20.74
CA GLN A 83 -32.06 7.79 20.51
C GLN A 83 -30.56 8.07 20.38
N GLU A 84 -30.19 9.08 19.58
CA GLU A 84 -28.80 9.50 19.41
C GLU A 84 -28.12 9.97 20.72
N LYS A 85 -28.88 10.60 21.63
CA LYS A 85 -28.38 10.92 22.98
C LYS A 85 -28.15 9.67 23.82
N ASP A 86 -29.03 8.68 23.71
CA ASP A 86 -28.88 7.40 24.39
C ASP A 86 -27.64 6.64 23.91
N GLU A 87 -27.31 6.75 22.62
CA GLU A 87 -26.07 6.19 22.07
C GLU A 87 -24.81 6.83 22.65
N ILE A 88 -24.76 8.17 22.69
CA ILE A 88 -23.68 8.90 23.39
C ILE A 88 -23.58 8.46 24.85
N ARG A 89 -24.72 8.32 25.54
CA ARG A 89 -24.75 7.89 26.94
C ARG A 89 -24.13 6.49 27.09
N GLU A 90 -24.51 5.54 26.25
CA GLU A 90 -23.96 4.17 26.30
C GLU A 90 -22.47 4.12 25.93
N ILE A 91 -22.02 4.91 24.96
CA ILE A 91 -20.59 5.04 24.59
C ILE A 91 -19.77 5.49 25.81
N TYR A 92 -20.19 6.58 26.48
CA TYR A 92 -19.43 7.13 27.59
C TYR A 92 -19.56 6.32 28.88
N LYS A 93 -20.70 5.67 29.09
CA LYS A 93 -20.86 4.69 30.18
C LYS A 93 -19.89 3.52 30.05
N LYS A 94 -19.68 2.99 28.84
CA LYS A 94 -18.66 1.95 28.56
C LYS A 94 -17.23 2.44 28.81
N LYS A 95 -16.97 3.74 28.70
CA LYS A 95 -15.69 4.37 29.06
C LYS A 95 -15.52 4.57 30.58
N GLY A 96 -16.54 4.27 31.37
CA GLY A 96 -16.51 4.32 32.83
C GLY A 96 -17.13 5.56 33.46
N PHE A 97 -17.73 6.46 32.67
CA PHE A 97 -18.47 7.61 33.20
C PHE A 97 -19.81 7.17 33.81
N LYS A 98 -20.24 7.79 34.91
CA LYS A 98 -21.45 7.40 35.67
C LYS A 98 -22.20 8.61 36.21
N ASP A 99 -23.45 8.37 36.61
CA ASP A 99 -24.30 9.28 37.36
C ASP A 99 -24.39 10.68 36.74
N GLU A 100 -24.35 11.73 37.55
CA GLU A 100 -24.48 13.13 37.11
C GLU A 100 -23.41 13.54 36.08
N LEU A 101 -22.19 13.00 36.20
CA LEU A 101 -21.10 13.30 35.28
C LEU A 101 -21.39 12.77 33.86
N LEU A 102 -22.03 11.59 33.76
CA LEU A 102 -22.41 11.03 32.48
C LEU A 102 -23.45 11.91 31.78
N GLU A 103 -24.49 12.34 32.51
CA GLU A 103 -25.53 13.22 31.95
C GLU A 103 -24.98 14.60 31.57
N GLU A 104 -24.03 15.14 32.33
CA GLU A 104 -23.34 16.37 31.99
C GLU A 104 -22.52 16.24 30.69
N ILE A 105 -21.80 15.12 30.50
CA ILE A 105 -21.07 14.84 29.25
C ILE A 105 -22.02 14.77 28.06
N VAL A 106 -23.11 14.00 28.16
CA VAL A 106 -24.12 13.87 27.11
C VAL A 106 -24.66 15.26 26.74
N ARG A 107 -25.03 16.07 27.73
CA ARG A 107 -25.53 17.44 27.52
C ARG A 107 -24.50 18.33 26.83
N ILE A 108 -23.24 18.30 27.23
CA ILE A 108 -22.18 19.14 26.65
C ILE A 108 -21.91 18.74 25.20
N ILE A 109 -21.79 17.44 24.90
CA ILE A 109 -21.52 16.95 23.54
C ILE A 109 -22.68 17.29 22.61
N THR A 110 -23.91 17.04 23.04
CA THR A 110 -25.13 17.25 22.24
C THR A 110 -25.50 18.72 22.07
N SER A 111 -24.96 19.63 22.90
CA SER A 111 -25.21 21.08 22.80
C SER A 111 -24.69 21.73 21.51
N ARG A 112 -23.69 21.14 20.87
CA ARG A 112 -23.09 21.65 19.63
C ARG A 112 -23.18 20.61 18.54
N ARG A 113 -24.03 20.84 17.53
CA ARG A 113 -24.29 19.90 16.43
C ARG A 113 -23.03 19.31 15.80
N LYS A 114 -22.04 20.17 15.47
CA LYS A 114 -20.78 19.69 14.90
C LYS A 114 -20.04 18.72 15.83
N VAL A 115 -19.99 19.03 17.13
CA VAL A 115 -19.31 18.18 18.12
C VAL A 115 -20.08 16.88 18.31
N TRP A 116 -21.41 16.91 18.34
CA TRP A 116 -22.24 15.71 18.43
C TRP A 116 -21.99 14.78 17.23
N LEU A 117 -22.13 15.30 16.01
CA LEU A 117 -21.92 14.57 14.77
C LEU A 117 -20.50 14.01 14.66
N ASP A 118 -19.48 14.84 14.91
CA ASP A 118 -18.08 14.39 14.85
C ASP A 118 -17.78 13.33 15.92
N THR A 119 -18.44 13.41 17.09
CA THR A 119 -18.35 12.37 18.13
C THR A 119 -19.00 11.07 17.68
N MET A 120 -20.20 11.08 17.10
CA MET A 120 -20.86 9.86 16.62
C MET A 120 -20.05 9.20 15.51
N MET A 121 -19.66 9.97 14.48
CA MET A 121 -18.80 9.49 13.39
C MET A 121 -17.54 8.80 13.91
N LYS A 122 -16.91 9.34 14.95
CA LYS A 122 -15.66 8.82 15.49
C LYS A 122 -15.82 7.68 16.50
N GLU A 123 -16.71 7.84 17.46
CA GLU A 123 -16.82 6.98 18.65
C GLU A 123 -17.81 5.84 18.45
N GLU A 124 -18.86 6.05 17.67
CA GLU A 124 -19.88 5.04 17.38
C GLU A 124 -19.50 4.27 16.11
N LEU A 125 -19.27 4.98 15.00
CA LEU A 125 -18.98 4.36 13.69
C LEU A 125 -17.51 4.03 13.48
N GLY A 126 -16.58 4.57 14.28
CA GLY A 126 -15.14 4.38 14.10
C GLY A 126 -14.61 5.00 12.81
N LEU A 127 -15.33 5.96 12.23
CA LEU A 127 -14.99 6.64 10.98
C LEU A 127 -14.32 7.97 11.28
N ILE A 128 -13.07 8.08 10.85
CA ILE A 128 -12.31 9.33 10.88
C ILE A 128 -12.17 9.78 9.43
N GLU A 129 -12.50 11.04 9.17
CA GLU A 129 -12.25 11.66 7.86
C GLU A 129 -10.75 11.55 7.52
N ASP A 130 -10.46 10.89 6.41
CA ASP A 130 -9.08 10.78 5.94
C ASP A 130 -8.68 12.08 5.25
N GLU A 131 -7.57 12.69 5.67
CA GLU A 131 -7.03 13.89 5.04
C GLU A 131 -6.37 13.59 3.68
N LYS A 132 -6.19 12.30 3.34
CA LYS A 132 -5.55 11.88 2.09
C LYS A 132 -6.47 12.04 0.90
N GLY A 133 -6.00 12.77 -0.10
CA GLY A 133 -6.68 12.86 -1.39
C GLY A 133 -6.51 11.56 -2.19
N PRO A 134 -7.56 11.02 -2.84
CA PRO A 134 -7.46 9.81 -3.66
C PRO A 134 -6.38 9.90 -4.75
N LEU A 135 -6.20 11.09 -5.33
CA LEU A 135 -5.15 11.34 -6.32
C LEU A 135 -3.75 11.24 -5.69
N ASP A 136 -3.54 11.82 -4.52
CA ASP A 136 -2.25 11.79 -3.83
C ASP A 136 -1.83 10.35 -3.50
N SER A 137 -2.77 9.53 -3.00
CA SER A 137 -2.53 8.10 -2.73
C SER A 137 -2.19 7.32 -4.00
N SER A 138 -2.95 7.53 -5.08
CA SER A 138 -2.70 6.86 -6.36
C SER A 138 -1.34 7.18 -6.97
N VAL A 139 -0.93 8.46 -6.93
CA VAL A 139 0.35 8.90 -7.49
C VAL A 139 1.50 8.39 -6.63
N SER A 140 1.37 8.39 -5.30
CA SER A 140 2.34 7.75 -4.40
C SER A 140 2.58 6.29 -4.74
N THR A 141 1.51 5.52 -4.94
CA THR A 141 1.60 4.11 -5.32
C THR A 141 2.28 3.96 -6.68
N PHE A 142 1.83 4.71 -7.70
CA PHE A 142 2.40 4.64 -9.05
C PHE A 142 3.91 4.94 -9.06
N VAL A 143 4.30 6.02 -8.39
CA VAL A 143 5.70 6.47 -8.32
C VAL A 143 6.55 5.46 -7.56
N GLY A 144 6.09 4.97 -6.40
CA GLY A 144 6.80 3.94 -5.65
C GLY A 144 6.99 2.66 -6.47
N PHE A 145 5.92 2.17 -7.09
CA PHE A 145 5.92 0.96 -7.91
C PHE A 145 6.92 1.05 -9.05
N ASN A 146 6.83 2.12 -9.86
CA ASN A 146 7.70 2.26 -11.02
C ASN A 146 9.15 2.54 -10.62
N LEU A 147 9.42 3.41 -9.64
CA LEU A 147 10.79 3.76 -9.28
C LEU A 147 11.59 2.57 -8.75
N ILE A 148 11.01 1.77 -7.85
CA ILE A 148 11.72 0.62 -7.27
C ILE A 148 11.59 -0.60 -8.18
N GLY A 149 10.47 -0.75 -8.90
CA GLY A 149 10.29 -1.82 -9.89
C GLY A 149 11.19 -1.71 -11.13
N LEU A 150 11.72 -0.53 -11.45
CA LEU A 150 12.75 -0.39 -12.49
C LEU A 150 14.10 -1.04 -12.10
N ILE A 151 14.41 -1.11 -10.80
CA ILE A 151 15.71 -1.57 -10.30
C ILE A 151 16.11 -2.96 -10.85
N PRO A 152 15.23 -3.99 -10.84
CA PRO A 152 15.53 -5.28 -11.46
C PRO A 152 15.92 -5.23 -12.94
N LEU A 153 15.46 -4.24 -13.70
CA LEU A 153 15.66 -4.13 -15.15
C LEU A 153 16.95 -3.40 -15.51
N ILE A 154 17.45 -2.53 -14.63
CA ILE A 154 18.63 -1.67 -14.88
C ILE A 154 19.86 -2.49 -15.32
N PRO A 155 20.24 -3.62 -14.68
CA PRO A 155 21.42 -4.37 -15.11
C PRO A 155 21.30 -4.92 -16.53
N PHE A 156 20.11 -5.39 -16.92
CA PHE A 156 19.87 -5.87 -18.28
C PHE A 156 19.97 -4.75 -19.32
N MET A 157 19.43 -3.56 -19.01
CA MET A 157 19.57 -2.39 -19.87
C MET A 157 21.04 -1.99 -20.08
N ILE A 158 21.83 -1.97 -19.00
CA ILE A 158 23.25 -1.61 -19.05
C ILE A 158 24.02 -2.62 -19.91
N PHE A 159 23.83 -3.92 -19.68
CA PHE A 159 24.56 -4.96 -20.42
C PHE A 159 24.25 -4.92 -21.92
N ILE A 160 22.98 -4.78 -22.29
CA ILE A 160 22.56 -4.63 -23.69
C ILE A 160 23.17 -3.37 -24.31
N PHE A 161 23.13 -2.24 -23.60
CA PHE A 161 23.68 -0.98 -24.10
C PHE A 161 25.21 -1.03 -24.29
N MET A 162 25.92 -1.76 -23.43
CA MET A 162 27.37 -1.97 -23.54
C MET A 162 27.75 -3.04 -24.56
N GLY A 163 26.79 -3.70 -25.21
CA GLY A 163 27.04 -4.78 -26.17
C GLY A 163 27.63 -6.05 -25.52
N ILE A 164 27.49 -6.20 -24.21
CA ILE A 164 27.92 -7.38 -23.47
C ILE A 164 26.79 -8.42 -23.59
N SER A 165 27.13 -9.68 -23.84
CA SER A 165 26.13 -10.75 -23.79
C SER A 165 25.46 -10.76 -22.41
N ALA A 166 24.19 -10.35 -22.37
CA ALA A 166 23.40 -10.31 -21.15
C ALA A 166 23.04 -11.74 -20.72
N ASN A 167 24.04 -12.47 -20.22
CA ASN A 167 23.93 -13.84 -19.73
C ASN A 167 23.72 -13.83 -18.20
N SER A 168 24.04 -14.94 -17.54
CA SER A 168 23.94 -15.18 -16.10
C SER A 168 24.47 -14.04 -15.22
N GLU A 169 25.46 -13.27 -15.68
CA GLU A 169 26.01 -12.12 -14.96
C GLU A 169 24.98 -11.01 -14.74
N ALA A 170 24.21 -10.62 -15.77
CA ALA A 170 23.20 -9.57 -15.66
C ALA A 170 22.11 -9.95 -14.65
N PHE A 171 21.75 -11.23 -14.60
CA PHE A 171 20.81 -11.77 -13.63
C PHE A 171 21.36 -11.72 -12.19
N VAL A 172 22.64 -12.02 -11.98
CA VAL A 172 23.29 -11.90 -10.66
C VAL A 172 23.28 -10.44 -10.20
N TYR A 173 23.64 -9.50 -11.06
CA TYR A 173 23.58 -8.07 -10.73
C TYR A 173 22.14 -7.62 -10.44
N SER A 174 21.15 -8.07 -11.23
CA SER A 174 19.73 -7.79 -10.98
C SER A 174 19.28 -8.32 -9.61
N THR A 175 19.64 -9.56 -9.27
CA THR A 175 19.33 -10.16 -7.98
C THR A 175 19.94 -9.36 -6.83
N ILE A 176 21.22 -8.97 -6.92
CA ILE A 176 21.89 -8.16 -5.91
C ILE A 176 21.22 -6.79 -5.78
N SER A 177 20.92 -6.12 -6.88
CA SER A 177 20.25 -4.81 -6.90
C SER A 177 18.87 -4.86 -6.25
N VAL A 178 18.11 -5.93 -6.47
CA VAL A 178 16.77 -6.13 -5.86
C VAL A 178 16.86 -6.48 -4.39
N MET A 179 17.80 -7.35 -3.99
CA MET A 179 18.04 -7.61 -2.56
C MET A 179 18.42 -6.31 -1.82
N ALA A 180 19.29 -5.50 -2.43
CA ALA A 180 19.66 -4.19 -1.90
C ALA A 180 18.45 -3.24 -1.85
N SER A 181 17.60 -3.21 -2.87
CA SER A 181 16.41 -2.35 -2.88
C SER A 181 15.42 -2.74 -1.79
N PHE A 182 15.12 -4.04 -1.60
CA PHE A 182 14.27 -4.49 -0.51
C PHE A 182 14.83 -4.13 0.87
N PHE A 183 16.14 -4.32 1.07
CA PHE A 183 16.79 -3.94 2.32
C PHE A 183 16.68 -2.43 2.57
N LEU A 184 16.95 -1.60 1.56
CA LEU A 184 16.87 -0.15 1.65
C LEU A 184 15.44 0.35 1.92
N VAL A 185 14.45 -0.16 1.17
CA VAL A 185 13.02 0.15 1.38
C VAL A 185 12.60 -0.24 2.80
N GLY A 186 13.03 -1.42 3.27
CA GLY A 186 12.81 -1.86 4.64
C GLY A 186 13.47 -0.96 5.69
N MET A 187 14.71 -0.50 5.46
CA MET A 187 15.39 0.45 6.34
C MET A 187 14.68 1.80 6.41
N ILE A 188 14.21 2.32 5.27
CA ILE A 188 13.46 3.59 5.18
C ILE A 188 12.15 3.46 5.97
N LYS A 189 11.40 2.37 5.74
CA LYS A 189 10.21 2.01 6.53
C LYS A 189 10.53 2.00 8.02
N GLY A 190 11.55 1.25 8.43
CA GLY A 190 11.98 1.15 9.83
C GLY A 190 12.31 2.49 10.46
N LYS A 191 13.01 3.39 9.74
CA LYS A 191 13.32 4.74 10.21
C LYS A 191 12.06 5.56 10.47
N ILE A 192 11.09 5.52 9.55
CA ILE A 192 9.89 6.36 9.62
C ILE A 192 8.96 5.90 10.75
N VAL A 193 8.79 4.60 10.93
CA VAL A 193 7.99 4.05 12.05
C VAL A 193 8.76 3.98 13.37
N LYS A 194 9.95 4.60 13.46
CA LYS A 194 10.83 4.64 14.64
C LYS A 194 11.15 3.24 15.22
N LYS A 195 11.39 2.26 14.34
CA LYS A 195 11.84 0.90 14.68
C LYS A 195 13.29 0.70 14.21
N SER A 196 13.89 -0.44 14.58
CA SER A 196 15.24 -0.80 14.12
C SER A 196 15.29 -0.88 12.58
N LYS A 197 16.10 0.00 11.97
CA LYS A 197 16.29 0.09 10.52
C LYS A 197 16.79 -1.23 9.94
N ILE A 198 17.81 -1.80 10.57
CA ILE A 198 18.46 -3.05 10.12
C ILE A 198 17.48 -4.21 10.15
N ARG A 199 16.74 -4.37 11.27
CA ARG A 199 15.75 -5.44 11.39
C ARG A 199 14.61 -5.31 10.37
N SER A 200 14.14 -4.08 10.12
CA SER A 200 13.10 -3.82 9.13
C SER A 200 13.58 -4.05 7.70
N GLY A 201 14.84 -3.73 7.41
CA GLY A 201 15.54 -4.06 6.17
C GLY A 201 15.55 -5.57 5.92
N PHE A 202 16.07 -6.36 6.87
CA PHE A 202 16.11 -7.82 6.74
C PHE A 202 14.72 -8.45 6.59
N TYR A 203 13.73 -7.97 7.34
CA TYR A 203 12.37 -8.48 7.23
C TYR A 203 11.78 -8.28 5.81
N THR A 204 12.01 -7.10 5.24
CA THR A 204 11.53 -6.77 3.88
C THR A 204 12.30 -7.57 2.82
N LEU A 205 13.61 -7.74 2.99
CA LEU A 205 14.44 -8.58 2.13
C LEU A 205 14.00 -10.04 2.15
N ILE A 206 13.70 -10.61 3.33
CA ILE A 206 13.26 -12.02 3.43
C ILE A 206 11.93 -12.22 2.73
N ILE A 207 10.94 -11.34 2.94
CA ILE A 207 9.63 -11.46 2.30
C ILE A 207 9.76 -11.33 0.78
N GLY A 208 10.48 -10.29 0.31
CA GLY A 208 10.70 -10.09 -1.12
C GLY A 208 11.46 -11.26 -1.74
N GLY A 209 12.50 -11.77 -1.06
CA GLY A 209 13.27 -12.93 -1.49
C GLY A 209 12.45 -14.22 -1.59
N ILE A 210 11.52 -14.46 -0.66
CA ILE A 210 10.61 -15.61 -0.74
C ILE A 210 9.70 -15.49 -1.98
N ALA A 211 9.11 -14.32 -2.21
CA ALA A 211 8.26 -14.09 -3.38
C ALA A 211 9.04 -14.27 -4.70
N SER A 212 10.26 -13.75 -4.75
CA SER A 212 11.22 -13.94 -5.85
C SER A 212 11.53 -15.42 -6.12
N LEU A 213 11.75 -16.23 -5.07
CA LEU A 213 12.02 -17.66 -5.21
C LEU A 213 10.81 -18.40 -5.79
N VAL A 214 9.60 -18.08 -5.33
CA VAL A 214 8.36 -18.67 -5.87
C VAL A 214 8.28 -18.43 -7.37
N ALA A 215 8.51 -17.19 -7.83
CA ALA A 215 8.46 -16.86 -9.25
C ALA A 215 9.52 -17.60 -10.09
N TYR A 216 10.76 -17.68 -9.58
CA TYR A 216 11.84 -18.43 -10.23
C TYR A 216 11.47 -19.90 -10.41
N PHE A 217 11.01 -20.57 -9.35
CA PHE A 217 10.65 -21.99 -9.41
C PHE A 217 9.45 -22.27 -10.31
N VAL A 218 8.47 -21.36 -10.36
CA VAL A 218 7.35 -21.47 -11.30
C VAL A 218 7.84 -21.37 -12.75
N GLY A 219 8.69 -20.39 -13.07
CA GLY A 219 9.26 -20.24 -14.41
C GLY A 219 10.12 -21.43 -14.83
N TYR A 220 10.99 -21.89 -13.92
CA TYR A 220 11.81 -23.08 -14.13
C TYR A 220 10.97 -24.35 -14.31
N GLY A 221 9.92 -24.53 -13.50
CA GLY A 221 9.01 -25.67 -13.61
C GLY A 221 8.23 -25.70 -14.92
N LEU A 222 7.75 -24.55 -15.38
CA LEU A 222 7.04 -24.43 -16.66
C LEU A 222 7.94 -24.72 -17.86
N ASN A 223 9.24 -24.46 -17.76
CA ASN A 223 10.21 -24.82 -18.81
C ASN A 223 10.11 -26.32 -19.18
N PHE A 224 9.93 -27.21 -18.20
CA PHE A 224 9.77 -28.65 -18.44
C PHE A 224 8.45 -29.05 -19.08
N LEU A 225 7.40 -28.22 -18.97
CA LEU A 225 6.06 -28.52 -19.50
C LEU A 225 5.86 -28.00 -20.93
N VAL A 226 6.63 -26.99 -21.34
CA VAL A 226 6.48 -26.31 -22.63
C VAL A 226 7.55 -26.76 -23.64
N GLN A 227 8.52 -27.59 -23.21
CA GLN A 227 9.49 -28.26 -24.09
C GLN A 227 8.89 -29.48 -24.81
#